data_AF-A0A1R3UNU8-F1
#
_entry.id   AF-A0A1R3UNU8-F1
#
_cell.length_a   1.000
_cell.length_b   1.000
_cell.length_c   1.000
_cell.angle_alpha   90.00
_cell.angle_beta   90.00
_cell.angle_gamma   90.00
#
_symmetry.space_group_name_H-M   'P 1'
#
loop_
_entity.id
_entity.type
_entity.pdbx_description
1 polymer ?
#
loop_
_entity_poly.entity_id
_entity_poly.type
_entity_poly.pdbx_seq_one_letter_code
_entity_poly.pdbx_strand_id
1 'polypeptide(L)'
;MTEPAYSAPLSPQLVAAILDMDLPQHLLDDLAQTPDQTGDILLGAAAELRERRPDLARQVLDLLREHPPEPDYRQYATHMLAGLLRSQGAAEEADGLIAELMSPGVLGRPMAAVLADEFAAAGDLDRALYCYNIACRSILAEPVELLERMDPMGLLPLMGRAQVRERLGLPEDEHDRAVLAVDEARPSLEEEMGLLAEPVETGPEARVVLTGREPRHYLEVERALREDGGGHRVVLADAAEIDAYAGEHGLDPVAEETRSAWARTLPEDRALAWPPERNGPCWCGSGRKYKKCCGSASGR
;
A
#
# COMPACT_ATOMS: atom_id res chain seq x y z
N MET A 1 29.58 -5.35 18.93
CA MET A 1 29.92 -3.96 18.60
C MET A 1 30.65 -4.00 17.29
N THR A 2 29.89 -3.96 16.19
CA THR A 2 30.41 -3.92 14.83
C THR A 2 30.96 -2.52 14.62
N GLU A 3 32.24 -2.39 14.27
CA GLU A 3 32.80 -1.09 13.89
C GLU A 3 31.98 -0.52 12.72
N PRO A 4 31.64 0.79 12.72
CA PRO A 4 31.01 1.39 11.57
C PRO A 4 32.01 1.32 10.41
N ALA A 5 31.58 0.73 9.29
CA ALA A 5 32.33 0.78 8.05
C ALA A 5 32.52 2.27 7.70
N TYR A 6 33.73 2.79 7.90
CA TYR A 6 34.06 4.14 7.46
C TYR A 6 33.95 4.15 5.94
N SER A 7 32.91 4.80 5.42
CA SER A 7 32.78 5.04 3.99
C SER A 7 34.00 5.82 3.52
N ALA A 8 34.55 5.45 2.37
CA ALA A 8 35.73 6.12 1.84
C ALA A 8 35.42 7.60 1.63
N PRO A 9 36.37 8.51 1.91
CA PRO A 9 36.14 9.93 1.67
C PRO A 9 35.82 10.19 0.20
N LEU A 10 34.86 11.08 -0.05
CA LEU A 10 34.45 11.48 -1.40
C LEU A 10 35.66 11.94 -2.24
N SER A 11 35.64 11.64 -3.53
CA SER A 11 36.70 12.09 -4.42
C SER A 11 36.74 13.62 -4.51
N PRO A 12 37.92 14.25 -4.51
CA PRO A 12 38.01 15.71 -4.65
C PRO A 12 37.36 16.24 -5.94
N GLN A 13 37.37 15.44 -7.01
CA GLN A 13 36.71 15.76 -8.28
C GLN A 13 35.19 15.83 -8.14
N LEU A 14 34.58 14.86 -7.45
CA LEU A 14 33.15 14.86 -7.16
C LEU A 14 32.75 16.08 -6.32
N VAL A 15 33.51 16.36 -5.25
CA VAL A 15 33.23 17.51 -4.38
C VAL A 15 33.33 18.84 -5.15
N ALA A 16 34.37 19.03 -5.96
CA ALA A 16 34.53 20.23 -6.77
C ALA A 16 33.37 20.40 -7.77
N ALA A 17 32.99 19.34 -8.46
CA ALA A 17 31.88 19.37 -9.41
C ALA A 17 30.53 19.69 -8.74
N ILE A 18 30.26 19.16 -7.54
CA ILE A 18 29.06 19.50 -6.77
C ILE A 18 29.01 20.99 -6.44
N LEU A 19 30.14 21.58 -6.01
CA LEU A 19 30.21 22.99 -5.64
C LEU A 19 30.07 23.94 -6.84
N ASP A 20 30.41 23.49 -8.05
CA ASP A 20 30.23 24.26 -9.29
C ASP A 20 28.79 24.21 -9.83
N MET A 21 27.93 23.33 -9.28
CA MET A 21 26.52 23.21 -9.68
C MET A 21 25.61 24.17 -8.91
N ASP A 22 24.56 24.66 -9.59
CA ASP A 22 23.51 25.50 -8.98
C ASP A 22 22.46 24.65 -8.22
N LEU A 23 22.95 23.86 -7.25
CA LEU A 23 22.10 23.02 -6.40
C LEU A 23 21.35 23.86 -5.36
N PRO A 24 20.10 23.49 -5.04
CA PRO A 24 19.38 24.08 -3.91
C PRO A 24 20.17 23.98 -2.59
N GLN A 25 20.11 25.02 -1.75
CA GLN A 25 20.89 25.09 -0.52
C GLN A 25 20.64 23.90 0.42
N HIS A 26 19.40 23.43 0.56
CA HIS A 26 19.10 22.30 1.43
C HIS A 26 19.83 21.02 1.02
N LEU A 27 20.04 20.79 -0.29
CA LEU A 27 20.82 19.65 -0.78
C LEU A 27 22.31 19.80 -0.46
N LEU A 28 22.85 21.03 -0.52
CA LEU A 28 24.23 21.29 -0.09
C LEU A 28 24.39 21.06 1.42
N ASP A 29 23.39 21.44 2.21
CA ASP A 29 23.37 21.22 3.66
C ASP A 29 23.30 19.72 3.99
N ASP A 30 22.51 18.94 3.26
CA ASP A 30 22.41 17.48 3.42
C ASP A 30 23.74 16.79 3.02
N LEU A 31 24.34 17.17 1.90
CA LEU A 31 25.66 16.66 1.47
C LEU A 31 26.76 16.96 2.49
N ALA A 32 26.70 18.11 3.16
CA ALA A 32 27.66 18.49 4.19
C ALA A 32 27.45 17.70 5.50
N GLN A 33 26.21 17.35 5.84
CA GLN A 33 25.87 16.62 7.06
C GLN A 33 26.13 15.10 6.93
N THR A 34 25.82 14.53 5.77
CA THR A 34 25.88 13.08 5.51
C THR A 34 26.65 12.79 4.22
N PRO A 35 27.97 13.04 4.19
CA PRO A 35 28.78 12.86 2.97
C PRO A 35 28.85 11.40 2.51
N ASP A 36 28.64 10.44 3.39
CA ASP A 36 28.53 9.02 3.08
C ASP A 36 27.28 8.67 2.25
N GLN A 37 26.23 9.49 2.32
CA GLN A 37 24.98 9.31 1.56
C GLN A 37 24.95 10.14 0.27
N THR A 38 26.08 10.66 -0.19
CA THR A 38 26.16 11.54 -1.36
C THR A 38 25.47 10.96 -2.59
N GLY A 39 25.61 9.67 -2.85
CA GLY A 39 24.99 9.03 -4.01
C GLY A 39 23.45 9.09 -3.95
N ASP A 40 22.87 8.72 -2.81
CA ASP A 40 21.43 8.76 -2.58
C ASP A 40 20.88 10.19 -2.62
N ILE A 41 21.58 11.13 -1.99
CA ILE A 41 21.20 12.55 -2.00
C ILE A 41 21.17 13.10 -3.43
N LEU A 42 22.19 12.80 -4.24
CA LEU A 42 22.26 13.27 -5.63
C LEU A 42 21.21 12.58 -6.52
N LEU A 43 20.92 11.29 -6.32
CA LEU A 43 19.82 10.62 -7.03
C LEU A 43 18.46 11.22 -6.65
N GLY A 44 18.22 11.49 -5.36
CA GLY A 44 17.03 12.17 -4.87
C GLY A 44 16.90 13.58 -5.44
N ALA A 45 17.99 14.35 -5.45
CA ALA A 45 18.05 15.67 -6.06
C ALA A 45 17.66 15.63 -7.56
N ALA A 46 18.21 14.69 -8.32
CA ALA A 46 17.87 14.53 -9.73
C ALA A 46 16.37 14.22 -9.93
N ALA A 47 15.79 13.36 -9.08
CA ALA A 47 14.36 13.04 -9.12
C ALA A 47 13.48 14.27 -8.82
N GLU A 48 13.83 15.08 -7.82
CA GLU A 48 13.11 16.31 -7.48
C GLU A 48 13.21 17.38 -8.58
N LEU A 49 14.38 17.50 -9.19
CA LEU A 49 14.66 18.52 -10.21
C LEU A 49 14.05 18.17 -11.58
N ARG A 50 13.76 16.90 -11.85
CA ARG A 50 13.40 16.40 -13.19
C ARG A 50 12.27 17.19 -13.88
N GLU A 51 11.28 17.66 -13.12
CA GLU A 51 10.10 18.36 -13.67
C GLU A 51 10.31 19.87 -13.79
N ARG A 52 11.08 20.48 -12.87
CA ARG A 52 11.22 21.93 -12.76
C ARG A 52 12.49 22.48 -13.39
N ARG A 53 13.58 21.71 -13.32
CA ARG A 53 14.92 22.06 -13.83
C ARG A 53 15.56 20.83 -14.50
N PRO A 54 15.00 20.32 -15.61
CA PRO A 54 15.46 19.08 -16.24
C PRO A 54 16.93 19.12 -16.70
N ASP A 55 17.43 20.28 -17.12
CA ASP A 55 18.84 20.44 -17.52
C ASP A 55 19.79 20.23 -16.33
N LEU A 56 19.43 20.74 -15.15
CA LEU A 56 20.21 20.54 -13.94
C LEU A 56 20.07 19.09 -13.44
N ALA A 57 18.89 18.49 -13.53
CA ALA A 57 18.70 17.06 -13.22
C ALA A 57 19.63 16.20 -14.10
N ARG A 58 19.71 16.48 -15.40
CA ARG A 58 20.64 15.82 -16.31
C ARG A 58 22.10 16.01 -15.89
N GLN A 59 22.51 17.24 -15.54
CA GLN A 59 23.87 17.51 -15.07
C GLN A 59 24.23 16.69 -13.82
N VAL A 60 23.32 16.60 -12.84
CA VAL A 60 23.51 15.78 -11.63
C VAL A 60 23.67 14.29 -11.98
N LEU A 61 22.86 13.78 -12.91
CA LEU A 61 22.94 12.39 -13.35
C LEU A 61 24.24 12.11 -14.12
N ASP A 62 24.66 13.01 -15.01
CA ASP A 62 25.93 12.88 -15.72
C ASP A 62 27.12 12.93 -14.75
N LEU A 63 27.08 13.77 -13.72
CA LEU A 63 28.08 13.77 -12.65
C LEU A 63 28.16 12.42 -11.92
N LEU A 64 27.02 11.84 -11.52
CA LEU A 64 26.99 10.52 -10.88
C LEU A 64 27.49 9.40 -11.80
N ARG A 65 27.27 9.52 -13.12
CA ARG A 65 27.80 8.59 -14.10
C ARG A 65 29.31 8.71 -14.23
N GLU A 66 29.86 9.92 -14.23
CA GLU A 66 31.31 10.13 -14.38
C GLU A 66 32.09 9.83 -13.11
N HIS A 67 31.57 10.31 -11.97
CA HIS A 67 32.23 10.29 -10.66
C HIS A 67 31.34 9.64 -9.59
N PRO A 68 30.96 8.36 -9.77
CA PRO A 68 30.10 7.68 -8.80
C PRO A 68 30.82 7.52 -7.45
N PRO A 69 30.17 7.82 -6.30
CA PRO A 69 30.76 7.59 -4.99
C PRO A 69 30.95 6.09 -4.71
N GLU A 70 30.03 5.25 -5.20
CA GLU A 70 30.15 3.78 -5.22
C GLU A 70 29.76 3.23 -6.59
N PRO A 71 30.29 2.06 -7.02
CA PRO A 71 30.12 1.55 -8.39
C PRO A 71 28.68 1.48 -8.89
N ASP A 72 27.72 1.17 -8.00
CA ASP A 72 26.33 0.95 -8.36
C ASP A 72 25.60 2.25 -8.76
N TYR A 73 25.99 3.41 -8.20
CA TYR A 73 25.36 4.70 -8.49
C TYR A 73 25.46 5.10 -9.96
N ARG A 74 26.52 4.68 -10.66
CA ARG A 74 26.65 4.89 -12.11
C ARG A 74 25.46 4.28 -12.86
N GLN A 75 25.02 3.10 -12.45
CA GLN A 75 23.94 2.38 -13.12
C GLN A 75 22.58 3.00 -12.80
N TYR A 76 22.35 3.37 -11.53
CA TYR A 76 21.14 4.10 -11.13
C TYR A 76 21.01 5.44 -11.85
N ALA A 77 22.10 6.20 -11.95
CA ALA A 77 22.10 7.46 -12.67
C ALA A 77 21.85 7.28 -14.18
N THR A 78 22.41 6.21 -14.78
CA THR A 78 22.17 5.87 -16.20
C THR A 78 20.72 5.48 -16.45
N HIS A 79 20.12 4.67 -15.57
CA HIS A 79 18.70 4.29 -15.64
C HIS A 79 17.77 5.51 -15.48
N MET A 80 18.01 6.35 -14.49
CA MET A 80 17.22 7.55 -14.25
C MET A 80 17.35 8.56 -15.41
N LEU A 81 18.54 8.69 -16.00
CA LEU A 81 18.76 9.50 -17.20
C LEU A 81 17.97 8.97 -18.40
N ALA A 82 17.92 7.66 -18.60
CA ALA A 82 17.07 7.07 -19.63
C ALA A 82 15.59 7.42 -19.40
N GLY A 83 15.11 7.38 -18.15
CA GLY A 83 13.77 7.84 -17.79
C GLY A 83 13.51 9.32 -18.11
N LEU A 84 14.47 10.19 -17.81
CA LEU A 84 14.41 11.62 -18.14
C LEU A 84 14.38 11.86 -19.66
N LEU A 85 15.21 11.15 -20.43
CA LEU A 85 15.24 11.25 -21.88
C LEU A 85 13.92 10.79 -22.51
N ARG A 86 13.30 9.71 -22.00
CA ARG A 86 11.97 9.29 -22.46
C ARG A 86 10.91 10.36 -22.23
N SER A 87 10.90 11.02 -21.08
CA SER A 87 9.92 12.06 -20.78
C SER A 87 10.08 13.31 -21.67
N GLN A 88 11.28 13.52 -22.22
CA GLN A 88 11.60 14.56 -23.19
C GLN A 88 11.38 14.14 -24.65
N GLY A 89 10.92 12.91 -24.90
CA GLY A 89 10.70 12.38 -26.25
C GLY A 89 11.95 11.81 -26.94
N ALA A 90 13.09 11.73 -26.25
CA ALA A 90 14.33 11.15 -26.77
C ALA A 90 14.40 9.62 -26.50
N ALA A 91 13.40 8.89 -26.99
CA ALA A 91 13.25 7.46 -26.70
C ALA A 91 14.40 6.59 -27.22
N GLU A 92 14.94 6.89 -28.41
CA GLU A 92 16.06 6.12 -28.99
C GLU A 92 17.34 6.24 -28.17
N GLU A 93 17.65 7.45 -27.68
CA GLU A 93 18.82 7.68 -26.81
C GLU A 93 18.64 6.95 -25.47
N ALA A 94 17.43 7.01 -24.89
CA ALA A 94 17.09 6.27 -23.68
C ALA A 94 17.22 4.75 -23.85
N ASP A 95 16.72 4.20 -24.95
CA ASP A 95 16.84 2.77 -25.27
C ASP A 95 18.31 2.37 -25.45
N GLY A 96 19.14 3.24 -26.05
CA GLY A 96 20.58 3.03 -26.16
C GLY A 96 21.27 2.89 -24.80
N LEU A 97 20.92 3.74 -23.83
CA LEU A 97 21.47 3.66 -22.47
C LEU A 97 21.07 2.36 -21.75
N ILE A 98 19.81 1.93 -21.89
CA ILE A 98 19.35 0.66 -21.30
C ILE A 98 20.03 -0.52 -21.99
N ALA A 99 20.23 -0.48 -23.31
CA ALA A 99 20.95 -1.52 -24.04
C ALA A 99 22.43 -1.62 -23.61
N GLU A 100 23.08 -0.49 -23.35
CA GLU A 100 24.44 -0.46 -22.80
C GLU A 100 24.51 -1.13 -21.42
N LEU A 101 23.59 -0.80 -20.51
CA LEU A 101 23.50 -1.45 -19.19
C LEU A 101 23.31 -2.96 -19.31
N MET A 102 22.47 -3.40 -20.26
CA MET A 102 22.18 -4.80 -20.53
C MET A 102 23.32 -5.57 -21.21
N SER A 103 24.45 -4.92 -21.49
CA SER A 103 25.60 -5.59 -22.09
C SER A 103 26.22 -6.62 -21.13
N PRO A 104 26.68 -7.78 -21.64
CA PRO A 104 27.27 -8.82 -20.80
C PRO A 104 28.43 -8.30 -19.94
N GLY A 105 28.34 -8.51 -18.63
CA GLY A 105 29.37 -8.10 -17.66
C GLY A 105 29.25 -6.64 -17.19
N VAL A 106 28.31 -5.86 -17.72
CA VAL A 106 28.05 -4.48 -17.27
C VAL A 106 26.99 -4.46 -16.18
N LEU A 107 25.85 -5.13 -16.38
CA LEU A 107 24.72 -5.07 -15.46
C LEU A 107 25.07 -5.61 -14.06
N GLY A 108 24.99 -4.74 -13.05
CA GLY A 108 25.15 -5.07 -11.64
C GLY A 108 23.90 -5.69 -11.05
N ARG A 109 24.03 -6.45 -9.96
CA ARG A 109 22.89 -7.17 -9.34
C ARG A 109 21.76 -6.24 -8.87
N PRO A 110 22.02 -5.10 -8.20
CA PRO A 110 20.95 -4.22 -7.75
C PRO A 110 20.16 -3.62 -8.91
N MET A 111 20.85 -3.10 -9.93
CA MET A 111 20.20 -2.58 -11.14
C MET A 111 19.49 -3.68 -11.94
N ALA A 112 20.02 -4.91 -11.94
CA ALA A 112 19.34 -6.03 -12.56
C ALA A 112 17.98 -6.30 -11.93
N ALA A 113 17.83 -6.17 -10.61
CA ALA A 113 16.53 -6.32 -9.96
C ALA A 113 15.53 -5.24 -10.44
N VAL A 114 15.97 -3.98 -10.48
CA VAL A 114 15.14 -2.86 -10.97
C VAL A 114 14.67 -3.09 -12.41
N LEU A 115 15.60 -3.38 -13.32
CA LEU A 115 15.25 -3.63 -14.73
C LEU A 115 14.38 -4.88 -14.91
N ALA A 116 14.55 -5.90 -14.08
CA ALA A 116 13.75 -7.11 -14.15
C ALA A 116 12.27 -6.81 -13.89
N ASP A 117 11.97 -6.06 -12.83
CA ASP A 117 10.60 -5.66 -12.47
C ASP A 117 9.98 -4.80 -13.58
N GLU A 118 10.73 -3.84 -14.13
CA GLU A 118 10.26 -2.99 -15.23
C GLU A 118 9.96 -3.79 -16.50
N PHE A 119 10.84 -4.70 -16.91
CA PHE A 119 10.60 -5.55 -18.07
C PHE A 119 9.44 -6.52 -17.84
N ALA A 120 9.31 -7.09 -16.64
CA ALA A 120 8.21 -7.98 -16.28
C ALA A 120 6.85 -7.28 -16.33
N ALA A 121 6.79 -6.03 -15.86
CA ALA A 121 5.62 -5.17 -15.92
C ALA A 121 5.27 -4.76 -17.36
N ALA A 122 6.29 -4.51 -18.19
CA ALA A 122 6.12 -4.24 -19.62
C ALA A 122 5.76 -5.49 -20.47
N GLY A 123 5.82 -6.68 -19.87
CA GLY A 123 5.54 -7.96 -20.55
C GLY A 123 6.71 -8.51 -21.36
N ASP A 124 7.90 -7.91 -21.27
CA ASP A 124 9.12 -8.41 -21.90
C ASP A 124 9.79 -9.45 -21.00
N LEU A 125 9.19 -10.64 -21.00
CA LEU A 125 9.54 -11.71 -20.07
C LEU A 125 10.95 -12.27 -20.30
N ASP A 126 11.45 -12.26 -21.53
CA ASP A 126 12.80 -12.72 -21.85
C ASP A 126 13.86 -11.81 -21.23
N ARG A 127 13.73 -10.49 -21.39
CA ARG A 127 14.65 -9.54 -20.75
C ARG A 127 14.47 -9.53 -19.24
N ALA A 128 13.24 -9.64 -18.73
CA ALA A 128 12.99 -9.75 -17.31
C ALA A 128 13.70 -10.97 -16.71
N LEU A 129 13.58 -12.15 -17.32
CA LEU A 129 14.24 -13.36 -16.86
C LEU A 129 15.77 -13.25 -16.90
N TYR A 130 16.32 -12.65 -17.96
CA TYR A 130 17.75 -12.36 -18.03
C TYR A 130 18.21 -11.52 -16.83
N CYS A 131 17.50 -10.43 -16.54
CA CYS A 131 17.80 -9.55 -15.41
C CYS A 131 17.65 -10.25 -14.06
N TYR A 132 16.54 -10.96 -13.82
CA TYR A 132 16.35 -11.71 -12.58
C TYR A 132 17.45 -12.77 -12.36
N ASN A 133 17.89 -13.46 -13.42
CA ASN A 133 19.02 -14.40 -13.30
C ASN A 133 20.31 -13.72 -12.86
N ILE A 134 20.56 -12.46 -13.27
CA ILE A 134 21.69 -11.67 -12.80
C ILE A 134 21.49 -11.26 -11.34
N ALA A 135 20.33 -10.68 -11.01
CA ALA A 135 19.99 -10.22 -9.66
C ALA A 135 20.11 -11.36 -8.63
N CYS A 136 19.64 -12.56 -8.98
CA CYS A 136 19.60 -13.71 -8.09
C CYS A 136 20.93 -14.47 -7.99
N ARG A 137 22.01 -14.08 -8.69
CA ARG A 137 23.26 -14.88 -8.75
C ARG A 137 23.81 -15.32 -7.40
N SER A 138 23.76 -14.45 -6.38
CA SER A 138 24.21 -14.84 -5.03
C SER A 138 23.25 -15.79 -4.34
N ILE A 139 21.94 -15.57 -4.51
CA ILE A 139 20.91 -16.41 -3.87
C ILE A 139 20.96 -17.83 -4.48
N LEU A 140 21.09 -17.91 -5.82
CA LEU A 140 21.19 -19.17 -6.56
C LEU A 140 22.50 -19.93 -6.27
N ALA A 141 23.52 -19.28 -5.71
CA ALA A 141 24.75 -19.94 -5.30
C ALA A 141 24.65 -20.59 -3.91
N GLU A 142 23.63 -20.24 -3.13
CA GLU A 142 23.40 -20.78 -1.79
C GLU A 142 22.46 -22.01 -1.85
N PRO A 143 22.56 -22.93 -0.87
CA PRO A 143 21.59 -24.01 -0.68
C PRO A 143 20.19 -23.48 -0.39
N VAL A 144 19.16 -24.13 -0.92
CA VAL A 144 17.76 -23.69 -0.79
C VAL A 144 17.26 -23.66 0.65
N GLU A 145 17.86 -24.45 1.54
CA GLU A 145 17.52 -24.49 2.97
C GLU A 145 17.87 -23.19 3.69
N LEU A 146 18.75 -22.36 3.11
CA LEU A 146 19.08 -21.06 3.70
C LEU A 146 18.03 -19.99 3.40
N LEU A 147 17.14 -20.18 2.42
CA LEU A 147 16.17 -19.17 2.00
C LEU A 147 15.23 -18.77 3.15
N GLU A 148 14.80 -19.72 3.99
CA GLU A 148 13.94 -19.46 5.16
C GLU A 148 14.55 -18.47 6.17
N ARG A 149 15.87 -18.31 6.15
CA ARG A 149 16.63 -17.45 7.06
C ARG A 149 17.01 -16.12 6.43
N MET A 150 16.74 -15.95 5.14
CA MET A 150 17.04 -14.72 4.42
C MET A 150 15.98 -13.67 4.71
N ASP A 151 16.39 -12.40 4.58
CA ASP A 151 15.47 -11.29 4.65
C ASP A 151 14.42 -11.39 3.53
N PRO A 152 13.10 -11.30 3.83
CA PRO A 152 12.04 -11.38 2.84
C PRO A 152 12.19 -10.41 1.67
N MET A 153 12.63 -9.17 1.93
CA MET A 153 12.85 -8.18 0.86
C MET A 153 13.99 -8.62 -0.05
N GLY A 154 15.02 -9.27 0.51
CA GLY A 154 16.10 -9.90 -0.24
C GLY A 154 15.67 -11.07 -1.15
N LEU A 155 14.49 -11.66 -0.92
CA LEU A 155 13.95 -12.77 -1.73
C LEU A 155 13.06 -12.31 -2.89
N LEU A 156 12.65 -11.03 -2.92
CA LEU A 156 11.77 -10.49 -3.98
C LEU A 156 12.30 -10.75 -5.40
N PRO A 157 13.60 -10.61 -5.72
CA PRO A 157 14.09 -10.92 -7.06
C PRO A 157 13.92 -12.40 -7.43
N LEU A 158 14.04 -13.32 -6.46
CA LEU A 158 13.88 -14.75 -6.71
C LEU A 158 12.40 -15.11 -6.89
N MET A 159 11.49 -14.46 -6.17
CA MET A 159 10.05 -14.59 -6.38
C MET A 159 9.66 -14.10 -7.78
N GLY A 160 10.13 -12.92 -8.19
CA GLY A 160 9.89 -12.38 -9.52
C GLY A 160 10.43 -13.29 -10.63
N ARG A 161 11.61 -13.89 -10.42
CA ARG A 161 12.16 -14.91 -11.32
C ARG A 161 11.23 -16.10 -11.50
N ALA A 162 10.74 -16.68 -10.40
CA ALA A 162 9.85 -17.85 -10.43
C ALA A 162 8.57 -17.53 -11.20
N GLN A 163 7.95 -16.38 -10.93
CA GLN A 163 6.75 -15.91 -11.63
C GLN A 163 6.99 -15.69 -13.13
N VAL A 164 8.12 -15.08 -13.52
CA VAL A 164 8.45 -14.89 -14.93
C VAL A 164 8.68 -16.22 -15.65
N ARG A 165 9.34 -17.19 -14.99
CA ARG A 165 9.53 -18.54 -15.56
C ARG A 165 8.20 -19.26 -15.78
N GLU A 166 7.29 -19.18 -14.81
CA GLU A 166 5.94 -19.73 -14.95
C GLU A 166 5.22 -19.12 -16.15
N ARG A 167 5.22 -17.78 -16.27
CA ARG A 167 4.59 -17.06 -17.40
C ARG A 167 5.20 -17.41 -18.75
N LEU A 168 6.48 -17.79 -18.80
CA LEU A 168 7.17 -18.29 -19.99
C LEU A 168 6.93 -19.80 -20.25
N GLY A 169 6.22 -20.50 -19.37
CA GLY A 169 6.01 -21.95 -19.46
C GLY A 169 7.28 -22.78 -19.19
N LEU A 170 8.27 -22.20 -18.51
CA LEU A 170 9.48 -22.90 -18.11
C LEU A 170 9.23 -23.70 -16.82
N PRO A 171 9.81 -24.89 -16.67
CA PRO A 171 9.67 -25.65 -15.43
C PRO A 171 10.36 -24.90 -14.29
N GLU A 172 9.75 -24.91 -13.10
CA GLU A 172 10.35 -24.42 -11.86
C GLU A 172 11.61 -25.22 -11.52
N ASP A 173 12.65 -24.54 -11.03
CA ASP A 173 13.78 -25.19 -10.39
C ASP A 173 13.60 -25.31 -8.86
N GLU A 174 14.64 -25.81 -8.18
CA GLU A 174 14.62 -26.02 -6.74
C GLU A 174 14.45 -24.71 -5.96
N HIS A 175 15.16 -23.65 -6.38
CA HIS A 175 15.08 -22.33 -5.77
C HIS A 175 13.73 -21.66 -6.03
N ASP A 176 13.15 -21.83 -7.23
CA ASP A 176 11.82 -21.33 -7.54
C ASP A 176 10.76 -21.96 -6.60
N ARG A 177 10.79 -23.29 -6.42
CA ARG A 177 9.87 -23.97 -5.49
C ARG A 177 10.08 -23.56 -4.05
N ALA A 178 11.33 -23.45 -3.62
CA ALA A 178 11.66 -23.12 -2.24
C ALA A 178 11.23 -21.69 -1.89
N VAL A 179 11.44 -20.71 -2.78
CA VAL A 179 11.02 -19.32 -2.52
C VAL A 179 9.50 -19.16 -2.46
N LEU A 180 8.77 -19.89 -3.31
CA LEU A 180 7.30 -19.86 -3.29
C LEU A 180 6.76 -20.48 -2.00
N ALA A 181 7.37 -21.58 -1.54
CA ALA A 181 7.01 -22.17 -0.24
C ALA A 181 7.30 -21.23 0.94
N VAL A 182 8.42 -20.48 0.90
CA VAL A 182 8.75 -19.47 1.91
C VAL A 182 7.72 -18.33 1.90
N ASP A 183 7.25 -17.91 0.72
CA ASP A 183 6.25 -16.86 0.60
C ASP A 183 4.87 -17.32 1.08
N GLU A 184 4.45 -18.54 0.72
CA GLU A 184 3.21 -19.15 1.20
C GLU A 184 3.19 -19.39 2.72
N ALA A 185 4.34 -19.70 3.31
CA ALA A 185 4.48 -19.91 4.75
C ALA A 185 4.56 -18.59 5.54
N ARG A 186 4.69 -17.45 4.86
CA ARG A 186 4.74 -16.14 5.52
C ARG A 186 3.36 -15.80 6.06
N PRO A 187 3.25 -15.31 7.32
CA PRO A 187 1.99 -14.78 7.78
C PRO A 187 1.59 -13.62 6.86
N SER A 188 0.30 -13.55 6.54
CA SER A 188 -0.24 -12.39 5.83
C SER A 188 0.10 -11.09 6.59
N LEU A 189 0.12 -9.96 5.87
CA LEU A 189 0.30 -8.64 6.49
C LEU A 189 -0.70 -8.42 7.64
N GLU A 190 -1.90 -9.00 7.50
CA GLU A 190 -2.93 -9.00 8.53
C GLU A 190 -2.51 -9.81 9.77
N GLU A 191 -1.93 -10.99 9.61
CA GLU A 191 -1.41 -11.81 10.71
C GLU A 191 -0.18 -11.19 11.39
N GLU A 192 0.75 -10.62 10.62
CA GLU A 192 1.95 -9.95 11.16
C GLU A 192 1.61 -8.66 11.92
N MET A 193 0.63 -7.90 11.45
CA MET A 193 0.15 -6.70 12.13
C MET A 193 -0.77 -7.02 13.31
N GLY A 194 -1.05 -8.30 13.60
CA GLY A 194 -2.05 -8.71 14.60
C GLY A 194 -3.46 -8.23 14.25
N LEU A 195 -3.70 -7.93 12.96
CA LEU A 195 -4.96 -7.57 12.33
C LEU A 195 -5.73 -8.81 11.85
N LEU A 196 -5.44 -10.00 12.39
CA LEU A 196 -6.54 -10.92 12.67
C LEU A 196 -7.46 -10.16 13.61
N ALA A 197 -8.46 -9.48 13.03
CA ALA A 197 -9.61 -9.08 13.80
C ALA A 197 -10.04 -10.35 14.51
N GLU A 198 -9.84 -10.39 15.84
CA GLU A 198 -10.69 -11.18 16.74
C GLU A 198 -12.05 -11.20 16.08
N PRO A 199 -12.60 -12.37 15.69
CA PRO A 199 -13.79 -12.42 14.87
C PRO A 199 -14.81 -11.56 15.58
N VAL A 200 -15.03 -10.35 15.07
CA VAL A 200 -16.07 -9.49 15.56
C VAL A 200 -17.27 -10.28 15.11
N GLU A 201 -17.88 -11.01 16.03
CA GLU A 201 -19.26 -11.41 15.89
C GLU A 201 -19.98 -10.10 15.59
N THR A 202 -20.16 -9.79 14.31
CA THR A 202 -21.05 -8.74 13.87
C THR A 202 -22.41 -9.25 14.29
N GLY A 203 -22.79 -8.95 15.53
CA GLY A 203 -24.14 -9.08 15.98
C GLY A 203 -25.04 -8.37 14.96
N PRO A 204 -26.29 -8.82 14.80
CA PRO A 204 -27.18 -8.30 13.76
C PRO A 204 -27.21 -6.77 13.82
N GLU A 205 -26.91 -6.12 12.69
CA GLU A 205 -26.88 -4.66 12.58
C GLU A 205 -28.15 -4.06 13.17
N ALA A 206 -28.00 -3.06 14.02
CA ALA A 206 -29.15 -2.42 14.64
C ALA A 206 -29.91 -1.58 13.60
N ARG A 207 -31.20 -1.87 13.44
CA ARG A 207 -32.11 -1.12 12.58
C ARG A 207 -32.33 0.28 13.18
N VAL A 208 -31.87 1.32 12.49
CA VAL A 208 -32.07 2.71 12.90
C VAL A 208 -33.44 3.22 12.44
N VAL A 209 -34.22 3.74 13.39
CA VAL A 209 -35.54 4.30 13.14
C VAL A 209 -35.58 5.74 13.64
N LEU A 210 -35.90 6.68 12.76
CA LEU A 210 -35.98 8.10 13.13
C LEU A 210 -37.17 8.35 14.05
N THR A 211 -36.94 9.15 15.09
CA THR A 211 -37.96 9.65 16.01
C THR A 211 -38.77 10.79 15.38
N GLY A 212 -39.87 11.20 16.02
CA GLY A 212 -40.68 12.33 15.53
C GLY A 212 -41.50 12.05 14.26
N ARG A 213 -41.61 10.79 13.84
CA ARG A 213 -42.39 10.39 12.65
C ARG A 213 -43.87 10.18 12.99
N GLU A 214 -44.73 10.20 11.97
CA GLU A 214 -46.15 9.89 12.17
C GLU A 214 -46.34 8.45 12.69
N PRO A 215 -47.37 8.17 13.50
CA PRO A 215 -47.62 6.83 14.06
C PRO A 215 -47.65 5.69 13.03
N ARG A 216 -48.05 5.97 11.78
CA ARG A 216 -48.06 4.99 10.68
C ARG A 216 -46.66 4.46 10.35
N HIS A 217 -45.64 5.32 10.41
CA HIS A 217 -44.26 4.93 10.13
C HIS A 217 -43.78 3.81 11.05
N TYR A 218 -44.04 3.91 12.36
CA TYR A 218 -43.65 2.87 13.32
C TYR A 218 -44.42 1.55 13.12
N LEU A 219 -45.63 1.59 12.55
CA LEU A 219 -46.37 0.39 12.20
C LEU A 219 -45.83 -0.28 10.95
N GLU A 220 -45.39 0.49 9.96
CA GLU A 220 -44.72 -0.02 8.75
C GLU A 220 -43.39 -0.69 9.11
N VAL A 221 -42.58 -0.05 9.95
CA VAL A 221 -41.34 -0.65 10.45
C VAL A 221 -41.61 -1.90 11.30
N GLU A 222 -42.62 -1.89 12.17
CA GLU A 222 -43.03 -3.08 12.94
C GLU A 222 -43.41 -4.25 12.03
N ARG A 223 -44.09 -3.98 10.91
CA ARG A 223 -44.46 -5.02 9.93
C ARG A 223 -43.22 -5.58 9.24
N ALA A 224 -42.33 -4.72 8.75
CA ALA A 224 -41.08 -5.14 8.10
C ALA A 224 -40.23 -6.02 9.03
N LEU A 225 -40.03 -5.61 10.29
CA LEU A 225 -39.28 -6.39 11.28
C LEU A 225 -39.91 -7.78 11.54
N ARG A 226 -41.22 -7.95 11.37
CA ARG A 226 -41.88 -9.27 11.49
C ARG A 226 -41.68 -10.13 10.26
N GLU A 227 -41.74 -9.51 9.08
CA GLU A 227 -41.45 -10.17 7.81
C GLU A 227 -40.01 -10.71 7.80
N ASP A 228 -39.08 -9.97 8.40
CA ASP A 228 -37.65 -10.30 8.48
C ASP A 228 -37.29 -11.37 9.54
N GLY A 229 -38.24 -11.82 10.37
CA GLY A 229 -38.08 -13.05 11.17
C GLY A 229 -37.66 -12.91 12.64
N GLY A 230 -37.61 -11.71 13.23
CA GLY A 230 -37.30 -11.53 14.66
C GLY A 230 -35.82 -11.70 15.03
N GLY A 231 -35.44 -11.28 16.24
CA GLY A 231 -34.03 -11.25 16.66
C GLY A 231 -33.28 -10.00 16.22
N HIS A 232 -34.01 -8.92 15.94
CA HIS A 232 -33.43 -7.64 15.52
C HIS A 232 -33.02 -6.80 16.73
N ARG A 233 -32.07 -5.90 16.51
CA ARG A 233 -31.81 -4.76 17.40
C ARG A 233 -32.39 -3.52 16.75
N VAL A 234 -33.11 -2.70 17.51
CA VAL A 234 -33.72 -1.46 17.01
C VAL A 234 -33.19 -0.28 17.83
N VAL A 235 -32.71 0.75 17.14
CA VAL A 235 -32.26 2.01 17.76
C VAL A 235 -33.15 3.14 17.28
N LEU A 236 -33.61 3.96 18.23
CA LEU A 236 -34.29 5.22 17.91
C LEU A 236 -33.27 6.35 17.81
N ALA A 237 -33.35 7.13 16.74
CA ALA A 237 -32.46 8.26 16.47
C ALA A 237 -33.25 9.56 16.28
N ASP A 238 -32.82 10.66 16.89
CA ASP A 238 -33.23 12.00 16.48
C ASP A 238 -32.58 12.35 15.12
N ALA A 239 -33.29 13.10 14.27
CA ALA A 239 -32.70 13.61 13.03
C ALA A 239 -31.45 14.45 13.33
N ALA A 240 -31.44 15.21 14.43
CA ALA A 240 -30.29 16.01 14.84
C ALA A 240 -29.07 15.15 15.23
N GLU A 241 -29.28 13.93 15.78
CA GLU A 241 -28.17 13.01 16.09
C GLU A 241 -27.49 12.51 14.80
N ILE A 242 -28.30 12.22 13.77
CA ILE A 242 -27.78 11.80 12.45
C ILE A 242 -27.12 12.97 11.72
N ASP A 243 -27.71 14.15 11.76
CA ASP A 243 -27.18 15.35 11.12
C ASP A 243 -25.82 15.76 11.73
N ALA A 244 -25.69 15.68 13.06
CA ALA A 244 -24.43 15.97 13.75
C ALA A 244 -23.32 14.99 13.34
N TYR A 245 -23.63 13.68 13.33
CA TYR A 245 -22.68 12.64 12.93
C TYR A 245 -22.26 12.79 11.46
N ALA A 246 -23.23 13.02 10.58
CA ALA A 246 -22.99 13.24 9.17
C ALA A 246 -22.12 14.48 8.92
N GLY A 247 -22.38 15.57 9.64
CA GLY A 247 -21.58 16.80 9.56
C GLY A 247 -20.13 16.63 10.02
N GLU A 248 -19.90 15.87 11.09
CA GLU A 248 -18.55 15.58 11.59
C GLU A 248 -17.73 14.71 10.62
N HIS A 249 -18.41 13.79 9.91
CA HIS A 249 -17.74 12.77 9.07
C HIS A 249 -17.84 13.07 7.57
N GLY A 250 -18.44 14.21 7.17
CA GLY A 250 -18.62 14.57 5.76
C GLY A 250 -19.52 13.61 4.98
N LEU A 251 -20.50 12.99 5.66
CA LEU A 251 -21.42 12.00 5.08
C LEU A 251 -22.77 12.62 4.73
N ASP A 252 -23.58 11.91 3.95
CA ASP A 252 -24.96 12.30 3.66
C ASP A 252 -25.90 11.82 4.79
N PRO A 253 -26.60 12.72 5.53
CA PRO A 253 -27.50 12.35 6.62
C PRO A 253 -28.73 11.54 6.18
N VAL A 254 -29.11 11.57 4.89
CA VAL A 254 -30.25 10.76 4.41
C VAL A 254 -29.86 9.35 3.97
N ALA A 255 -28.57 9.07 3.78
CA ALA A 255 -28.07 7.75 3.38
C ALA A 255 -28.29 6.69 4.48
N GLU A 256 -28.60 5.44 4.08
CA GLU A 256 -28.80 4.33 5.02
C GLU A 256 -27.48 3.91 5.67
N GLU A 257 -26.39 3.98 4.91
CA GLU A 257 -25.03 3.69 5.33
C GLU A 257 -24.58 4.63 6.45
N THR A 258 -24.93 5.92 6.37
CA THR A 258 -24.63 6.92 7.41
C THR A 258 -25.34 6.59 8.73
N ARG A 259 -26.59 6.14 8.66
CA ARG A 259 -27.34 5.71 9.85
C ARG A 259 -26.76 4.43 10.44
N SER A 260 -26.41 3.45 9.60
CA SER A 260 -25.76 2.21 10.06
C SER A 260 -24.39 2.48 10.69
N ALA A 261 -23.60 3.38 10.10
CA ALA A 261 -22.32 3.80 10.66
C ALA A 261 -22.49 4.50 12.01
N TRP A 262 -23.44 5.43 12.14
CA TRP A 262 -23.80 6.06 13.41
C TRP A 262 -24.24 5.03 14.45
N ALA A 263 -25.06 4.05 14.09
CA ALA A 263 -25.53 3.03 15.04
C ALA A 263 -24.40 2.19 15.65
N ARG A 264 -23.31 1.98 14.89
CA ARG A 264 -22.12 1.24 15.38
C ARG A 264 -21.30 2.02 16.40
N THR A 265 -21.49 3.34 16.53
CA THR A 265 -20.78 4.15 17.54
C THR A 265 -21.49 4.17 18.89
N LEU A 266 -22.71 3.65 18.97
CA LEU A 266 -23.53 3.72 20.17
C LEU A 266 -23.19 2.59 21.15
N PRO A 267 -23.30 2.84 22.47
CA PRO A 267 -23.17 1.79 23.47
C PRO A 267 -24.28 0.74 23.30
N GLU A 268 -24.00 -0.50 23.69
CA GLU A 268 -24.90 -1.64 23.42
C GLU A 268 -26.30 -1.49 24.03
N ASP A 269 -26.41 -0.78 25.16
CA ASP A 269 -27.63 -0.51 25.90
C ASP A 269 -28.58 0.47 25.19
N ARG A 270 -28.09 1.19 24.18
CA ARG A 270 -28.89 2.10 23.34
C ARG A 270 -29.80 1.36 22.37
N ALA A 271 -29.45 0.11 22.03
CA ALA A 271 -30.22 -0.71 21.11
C ALA A 271 -31.21 -1.62 21.85
N LEU A 272 -32.48 -1.56 21.46
CA LEU A 272 -33.54 -2.39 22.02
C LEU A 272 -33.60 -3.73 21.30
N ALA A 273 -33.61 -4.83 22.05
CA ALA A 273 -33.92 -6.14 21.50
C ALA A 273 -35.38 -6.16 21.01
N TRP A 274 -35.58 -6.62 19.77
CA TRP A 274 -36.87 -6.73 19.12
C TRP A 274 -37.13 -8.19 18.71
N PRO A 275 -38.31 -8.76 19.02
CA PRO A 275 -39.48 -8.09 19.58
C PRO A 275 -39.34 -7.81 21.09
N PRO A 276 -39.79 -6.65 21.57
CA PRO A 276 -39.87 -6.39 23.01
C PRO A 276 -40.81 -7.36 23.71
N GLU A 277 -40.65 -7.48 25.03
CA GLU A 277 -41.60 -8.23 25.84
C GLU A 277 -43.02 -7.71 25.66
N ARG A 278 -43.99 -8.63 25.57
CA ARG A 278 -45.40 -8.32 25.31
C ARG A 278 -46.00 -7.25 26.25
N ASN A 279 -45.57 -7.20 27.50
CA ASN A 279 -46.04 -6.23 28.51
C ASN A 279 -45.06 -5.08 28.77
N GLY A 280 -43.86 -5.12 28.19
CA GLY A 280 -42.83 -4.10 28.32
C GLY A 280 -43.16 -2.82 27.53
N PRO A 281 -42.34 -1.77 27.67
CA PRO A 281 -42.49 -0.55 26.89
C PRO A 281 -42.35 -0.84 25.39
N CYS A 282 -43.13 -0.13 24.58
CA CYS A 282 -43.07 -0.27 23.13
C CYS A 282 -41.79 0.37 22.59
N TRP A 283 -41.13 -0.32 21.65
CA TRP A 283 -39.86 0.11 21.05
C TRP A 283 -39.95 1.46 20.32
N CYS A 284 -41.13 1.91 19.92
CA CYS A 284 -41.35 3.21 19.26
C CYS A 284 -41.21 4.43 20.19
N GLY A 285 -40.83 4.23 21.46
CA GLY A 285 -40.64 5.30 22.43
C GLY A 285 -41.92 5.88 23.04
N SER A 286 -43.10 5.32 22.72
CA SER A 286 -44.39 5.85 23.21
C SER A 286 -44.67 5.64 24.70
N GLY A 287 -43.83 4.87 25.42
CA GLY A 287 -44.03 4.49 26.83
C GLY A 287 -45.24 3.56 27.10
N ARG A 288 -46.06 3.25 26.09
CA ARG A 288 -47.19 2.32 26.21
C ARG A 288 -46.71 0.87 26.20
N LYS A 289 -47.51 -0.04 26.78
CA LYS A 289 -47.24 -1.49 26.69
C LYS A 289 -47.20 -1.93 25.22
N TYR A 290 -46.18 -2.70 24.80
CA TYR A 290 -45.98 -3.13 23.41
C TYR A 290 -47.24 -3.76 22.79
N LYS A 291 -47.92 -4.68 23.49
CA LYS A 291 -49.20 -5.29 23.04
C LYS A 291 -50.37 -4.32 22.80
N LYS A 292 -50.27 -3.08 23.29
CA LYS A 292 -51.28 -2.01 23.17
C LYS A 292 -50.81 -0.86 22.26
N CYS A 293 -49.66 -1.02 21.60
CA CYS A 293 -49.07 -0.05 20.68
C CYS A 293 -48.70 -0.76 19.37
N CYS A 294 -47.43 -0.72 18.93
CA CYS A 294 -46.99 -1.35 17.69
C CYS A 294 -47.27 -2.86 17.65
N GLY A 295 -47.18 -3.55 18.80
CA GLY A 295 -47.50 -4.98 18.92
C GLY A 295 -49.00 -5.32 19.04
N SER A 296 -49.90 -4.35 18.81
CA SER A 296 -51.34 -4.60 18.90
C SER A 296 -51.88 -5.39 17.70
N ALA A 297 -52.98 -6.12 17.90
CA ALA A 297 -53.62 -6.85 16.80
C ALA A 297 -54.17 -5.95 15.68
N SER A 298 -54.37 -4.67 15.96
CA SER A 298 -54.79 -3.66 14.99
C SER A 298 -53.63 -3.09 14.16
N GLY A 299 -52.38 -3.36 14.55
CA GLY A 299 -51.16 -3.09 13.78
C GLY A 299 -50.55 -4.35 13.14
N ARG A 300 -51.23 -5.50 13.24
CA ARG A 300 -50.89 -6.73 12.52
C ARG A 300 -51.49 -6.73 11.13
#